data_AF-A0A4Y2BQH8-F1
#
_entry.id   AF-A0A4Y2BQH8-F1
#
_cell.length_a   1.000
_cell.length_b   1.000
_cell.length_c   1.000
_cell.angle_alpha   90.00
_cell.angle_beta   90.00
_cell.angle_gamma   90.00
#
_symmetry.space_group_name_H-M   'P 1'
#
loop_
_entity.id
_entity.type
_entity.pdbx_description
1 polymer ?
#
loop_
_entity_poly.entity_id
_entity_poly.type
_entity_poly.pdbx_seq_one_letter_code
_entity_poly.pdbx_strand_id
1 'polypeptide(L)'
;MPFAENIGGRNWEYQYDNAPTHTSSARENYLNSKNVIVLEWSPMSPDLNPIENLWGFMSRKVYENGGQFYSVNALKTSTESAWYNLEPEILQTLIMSIGKHVYDALLKN
;
A
#
# COMPACT_ATOMS: atom_id res chain seq x y z
N MET A 1 11.35 -1.49 -11.81
CA MET A 1 11.46 -1.50 -10.34
C MET A 1 12.28 -2.70 -9.92
N PRO A 2 13.24 -2.59 -8.98
CA PRO A 2 13.94 -3.75 -8.46
C PRO A 2 12.93 -4.79 -7.94
N PHE A 3 13.11 -6.06 -8.28
CA PHE A 3 12.32 -7.21 -7.80
C PHE A 3 10.85 -7.32 -8.24
N ALA A 4 10.26 -6.29 -8.85
CA ALA A 4 8.83 -6.32 -9.25
C ALA A 4 8.51 -7.47 -10.22
N GLU A 5 9.40 -7.74 -11.19
CA GLU A 5 9.24 -8.85 -12.14
C GLU A 5 9.34 -10.23 -11.46
N ASN A 6 10.08 -10.33 -10.36
CA ASN A 6 10.25 -11.57 -9.60
C ASN A 6 9.06 -11.86 -8.68
N ILE A 7 8.25 -10.85 -8.35
CA ILE A 7 7.15 -10.94 -7.38
C ILE A 7 5.79 -10.94 -8.08
N GLY A 8 5.58 -10.03 -9.03
CA GLY A 8 4.28 -9.84 -9.70
C GLY A 8 4.09 -10.61 -11.01
N GLY A 9 5.12 -11.32 -11.49
CA GLY A 9 5.09 -12.00 -12.78
C GLY A 9 5.06 -11.02 -13.97
N ARG A 10 4.52 -11.48 -15.11
CA ARG A 10 4.31 -10.63 -16.30
C ARG A 10 2.96 -9.90 -16.14
N ASN A 11 2.94 -8.58 -16.38
CA ASN A 11 1.77 -7.69 -16.30
C ASN A 11 1.41 -7.16 -14.90
N TRP A 12 2.40 -6.87 -14.06
CA TRP A 12 2.15 -6.11 -12.84
C TRP A 12 1.90 -4.63 -13.15
N GLU A 13 1.04 -4.01 -12.35
CA GLU A 13 0.76 -2.56 -12.40
C GLU A 13 1.21 -1.91 -11.10
N TYR A 14 1.73 -0.70 -11.20
CA TYR A 14 2.20 0.09 -10.07
C TYR A 14 1.13 1.08 -9.63
N GLN A 15 0.63 0.94 -8.41
CA GLN A 15 -0.28 1.91 -7.80
C GLN A 15 0.48 2.78 -6.80
N TYR A 16 0.12 4.07 -6.76
CA TYR A 16 0.61 5.02 -5.78
C TYR A 16 -0.42 6.14 -5.57
N ASP A 17 -0.25 6.93 -4.51
CA ASP A 17 -1.10 8.09 -4.25
C ASP A 17 -0.72 9.27 -5.15
N ASN A 18 -1.68 9.79 -5.93
CA ASN A 18 -1.49 10.98 -6.76
C ASN A 18 -1.43 12.28 -5.91
N ALA A 19 -0.81 12.23 -4.72
CA ALA A 19 -0.60 13.39 -3.87
C ALA A 19 0.40 14.35 -4.57
N PRO A 20 0.18 15.68 -4.51
CA PRO A 20 0.98 16.66 -5.26
C PRO A 20 2.49 16.63 -4.96
N THR A 21 2.89 16.14 -3.80
CA THR A 21 4.30 15.95 -3.41
C THR A 21 4.98 14.79 -4.14
N HIS A 22 4.20 13.93 -4.79
CA HIS A 22 4.64 12.70 -5.46
C HIS A 22 4.53 12.76 -7.00
N THR A 23 4.06 13.88 -7.57
CA THR A 23 3.93 14.15 -9.02
C THR A 23 5.06 15.06 -9.53
N SER A 24 6.30 14.59 -9.42
CA SER A 24 7.44 15.26 -10.07
C SER A 24 7.69 14.66 -11.45
N SER A 25 8.04 15.51 -12.42
CA SER A 25 8.42 15.07 -13.78
C SER A 25 9.60 14.09 -13.78
N ALA A 26 10.51 14.21 -12.81
CA ALA A 26 11.63 13.29 -12.63
C ALA A 26 11.16 11.86 -12.34
N ARG A 27 10.11 11.70 -11.53
CA ARG A 27 9.53 10.39 -11.21
C ARG A 27 8.83 9.78 -12.42
N GLU A 28 8.01 10.56 -13.13
CA GLU A 28 7.33 10.10 -14.34
C GLU A 28 8.35 9.61 -15.37
N ASN A 29 9.40 10.40 -15.62
CA ASN A 29 10.50 10.01 -16.50
C ASN A 29 11.20 8.72 -16.05
N TYR A 30 11.41 8.54 -14.74
CA TYR A 30 11.97 7.31 -14.20
C TYR A 30 11.07 6.10 -14.43
N LEU A 31 9.78 6.19 -14.12
CA LEU A 31 8.81 5.10 -14.32
C LEU A 31 8.69 4.72 -15.80
N ASN A 32 8.63 5.72 -16.68
CA ASN A 32 8.63 5.52 -18.13
C ASN A 32 9.92 4.85 -18.61
N SER A 33 11.09 5.28 -18.13
CA SER A 33 12.38 4.66 -18.48
C SER A 33 12.50 3.18 -18.07
N LYS A 34 11.67 2.76 -17.11
CA LYS A 34 11.62 1.39 -16.60
C LYS A 34 10.44 0.59 -17.17
N ASN A 35 9.71 1.14 -18.15
CA ASN A 35 8.50 0.54 -18.73
C ASN A 35 7.50 0.06 -17.66
N VAL A 36 7.38 0.84 -16.57
CA VAL A 36 6.44 0.52 -15.49
C VAL A 36 5.05 0.98 -15.90
N ILE A 37 4.10 0.06 -15.94
CA ILE A 37 2.69 0.39 -16.11
C ILE A 37 2.19 0.93 -14.78
N VAL A 38 1.67 2.15 -14.78
CA VAL A 38 1.07 2.79 -13.60
C VAL A 38 -0.44 2.63 -13.68
N LEU A 39 -1.06 2.17 -12.60
CA LEU A 39 -2.52 2.11 -12.48
C LEU A 39 -3.06 3.54 -12.37
N GLU A 40 -3.96 3.92 -13.29
CA GLU A 40 -4.61 5.23 -13.23
C GLU A 40 -5.51 5.32 -12.00
N TRP A 41 -5.33 6.39 -11.23
CA TRP A 41 -5.98 6.53 -9.92
C TRP A 41 -6.41 7.97 -9.66
N SER A 42 -7.60 8.15 -9.09
CA SER A 42 -8.07 9.49 -8.74
C SER A 42 -7.16 10.11 -7.66
N PRO A 43 -6.71 11.37 -7.84
CA PRO A 43 -6.05 12.11 -6.77
C PRO A 43 -6.91 12.14 -5.50
N MET A 44 -6.24 12.20 -4.35
CA MET A 44 -6.90 12.45 -3.05
C MET A 44 -7.97 11.43 -2.64
N SER A 45 -7.80 10.16 -3.05
CA SER A 45 -8.68 9.04 -2.65
C SER A 45 -7.97 8.07 -1.70
N PRO A 46 -7.66 8.48 -0.45
CA PRO A 46 -6.99 7.62 0.52
C PRO A 46 -7.82 6.37 0.86
N ASP A 47 -9.16 6.49 0.82
CA ASP A 47 -10.11 5.40 1.07
C ASP A 47 -9.97 4.21 0.11
N LEU A 48 -9.32 4.46 -1.03
CA LEU A 48 -9.10 3.47 -2.06
C LEU A 48 -7.67 2.89 -2.00
N ASN A 49 -6.74 3.49 -1.24
CA ASN A 49 -5.36 3.02 -1.20
C ASN A 49 -5.20 1.80 -0.26
N PRO A 50 -4.86 0.59 -0.77
CA PRO A 50 -4.76 -0.63 0.04
C PRO A 50 -3.75 -0.51 1.18
N ILE A 51 -2.70 0.29 0.96
CA ILE A 51 -1.61 0.41 1.93
C ILE A 51 -2.06 1.11 3.21
N GLU A 52 -3.04 2.02 3.13
CA GLU A 52 -3.58 2.72 4.31
C GLU A 52 -4.31 1.75 5.23
N ASN A 53 -5.09 0.83 4.65
CA ASN A 53 -5.76 -0.22 5.41
C ASN A 53 -4.75 -1.18 6.04
N LEU A 54 -3.66 -1.49 5.32
CA LEU A 54 -2.57 -2.31 5.84
C LEU A 54 -1.85 -1.61 7.02
N TRP A 55 -1.58 -0.31 6.92
CA TRP A 55 -1.01 0.47 8.03
C TRP A 55 -1.92 0.47 9.25
N GLY A 56 -3.24 0.61 9.05
CA GLY A 56 -4.23 0.51 10.11
C GLY A 56 -4.23 -0.87 10.79
N PHE A 57 -4.17 -1.95 10.01
CA PHE A 57 -4.07 -3.31 10.53
C PHE A 57 -2.78 -3.53 11.32
N MET A 58 -1.64 -3.16 10.76
CA MET A 58 -0.35 -3.33 11.41
C MET A 58 -0.23 -2.51 12.69
N SER A 59 -0.75 -1.28 12.70
CA SER A 59 -0.77 -0.45 13.90
C SER A 59 -1.54 -1.15 15.03
N ARG A 60 -2.70 -1.75 14.73
CA ARG A 60 -3.47 -2.53 15.72
C ARG A 60 -2.70 -3.73 16.24
N LYS A 61 -1.90 -4.38 15.40
CA LYS A 61 -1.05 -5.52 15.81
C LYS A 61 0.15 -5.08 16.65
N VAL A 62 0.82 -4.01 16.27
CA VAL A 62 1.97 -3.46 17.03
C VAL A 62 1.55 -3.01 18.43
N TYR A 63 0.38 -2.40 18.57
CA TYR A 63 -0.16 -1.88 19.83
C TYR A 63 -1.19 -2.82 20.50
N GLU A 64 -1.24 -4.09 20.08
CA GLU A 64 -2.17 -5.08 20.65
C GLU A 64 -1.97 -5.17 22.18
N ASN A 65 -3.06 -5.40 22.92
CA ASN A 65 -3.06 -5.44 24.39
C ASN A 65 -2.56 -4.15 25.08
N GLY A 66 -2.56 -3.02 24.38
CA GLY A 66 -2.15 -1.73 24.94
C GLY A 66 -0.63 -1.57 25.09
N GLY A 67 0.15 -2.33 24.31
CA GLY A 67 1.62 -2.25 24.32
C GLY A 67 2.13 -0.81 24.17
N GLN A 68 3.12 -0.43 24.98
CA GLN A 68 3.80 0.87 24.88
C GLN A 68 5.28 0.63 24.59
N PHE A 69 5.87 1.51 23.79
CA PHE A 69 7.27 1.42 23.39
C PHE A 69 8.05 2.62 23.91
N TYR A 70 9.12 2.35 24.65
CA TYR A 70 9.97 3.39 25.25
C TYR A 70 11.29 3.61 24.49
N SER A 71 11.43 2.98 23.32
CA SER A 71 12.56 3.23 22.42
C SER A 71 12.15 2.99 20.96
N VAL A 72 12.82 3.69 20.05
CA VAL A 72 12.66 3.49 18.60
C VAL A 72 13.00 2.04 18.21
N ASN A 73 14.02 1.44 18.85
CA ASN A 73 14.41 0.06 18.56
C ASN A 73 13.31 -0.94 18.93
N ALA A 74 12.69 -0.78 20.10
CA ALA A 74 11.58 -1.66 20.52
C ALA A 74 10.36 -1.53 19.59
N LEU A 75 10.02 -0.30 19.18
CA LEU A 75 8.96 -0.08 18.19
C LEU A 75 9.31 -0.73 16.85
N LYS A 76 10.54 -0.54 16.37
CA LYS A 76 11.00 -1.14 15.11
C LYS A 76 10.91 -2.68 15.13
N THR A 77 11.41 -3.33 16.18
CA THR A 77 11.32 -4.79 16.33
C THR A 77 9.86 -5.27 16.33
N SER A 78 8.96 -4.56 17.00
CA SER A 78 7.54 -4.92 17.02
C SER A 78 6.91 -4.77 15.64
N THR A 79 7.19 -3.67 14.93
CA THR A 79 6.70 -3.43 13.56
C THR A 79 7.22 -4.49 12.59
N GLU A 80 8.50 -4.85 12.66
CA GLU A 80 9.07 -5.93 11.84
C GLU A 80 8.40 -7.27 12.15
N SER A 81 8.19 -7.58 13.43
CA SER A 81 7.47 -8.79 13.85
C SER A 81 6.03 -8.83 13.32
N ALA A 82 5.30 -7.72 13.40
CA ALA A 82 3.94 -7.63 12.86
C ALA A 82 3.92 -7.82 11.34
N TRP A 83 4.92 -7.31 10.62
CA TRP A 83 5.06 -7.49 9.18
C TRP A 83 5.35 -8.95 8.80
N TYR A 84 6.33 -9.59 9.45
CA TYR A 84 6.72 -10.97 9.12
C TYR A 84 5.66 -12.02 9.49
N ASN A 85 4.83 -11.74 10.48
CA ASN A 85 3.73 -12.62 10.89
C ASN A 85 2.40 -12.29 10.20
N LEU A 86 2.42 -11.43 9.18
CA LEU A 86 1.21 -11.05 8.47
C LEU A 86 0.73 -12.20 7.57
N GLU A 87 -0.51 -12.65 7.80
CA GLU A 87 -1.14 -13.70 7.00
C GLU A 87 -1.43 -13.19 5.58
N PRO A 88 -0.99 -13.92 4.51
CA PRO A 88 -1.24 -13.53 3.12
C PRO A 88 -2.72 -13.29 2.79
N GLU A 89 -3.64 -13.99 3.47
CA GLU A 89 -5.09 -13.87 3.35
C GLU A 89 -5.58 -12.45 3.69
N ILE A 90 -4.90 -11.77 4.60
CA ILE A 90 -5.20 -10.38 4.97
C ILE A 90 -4.90 -9.46 3.79
N LEU A 91 -3.74 -9.65 3.13
CA LEU A 91 -3.40 -8.87 1.93
C LEU A 91 -4.39 -9.10 0.80
N GLN A 92 -4.79 -10.36 0.58
CA GLN A 92 -5.80 -10.69 -0.43
C GLN A 92 -7.14 -10.02 -0.12
N THR A 93 -7.59 -10.07 1.13
CA THR A 93 -8.84 -9.44 1.57
C THR A 93 -8.80 -7.92 1.37
N LEU A 94 -7.67 -7.28 1.68
CA LEU A 94 -7.46 -5.84 1.49
C LEU A 94 -7.46 -5.44 0.01
N ILE A 95 -6.86 -6.24 -0.86
CA ILE A 95 -6.87 -6.00 -2.30
C ILE A 95 -8.29 -6.17 -2.87
N MET A 96 -9.01 -7.21 -2.45
CA MET A 96 -10.37 -7.47 -2.91
C MET A 96 -11.38 -6.42 -2.45
N SER A 97 -11.20 -5.84 -1.26
CA SER A 97 -12.11 -4.80 -0.75
C SER A 97 -12.07 -3.51 -1.57
N ILE A 98 -10.95 -3.23 -2.23
CA ILE A 98 -10.81 -2.05 -3.10
C ILE A 98 -11.69 -2.16 -4.33
N GLY A 99 -11.79 -3.34 -4.95
CA GLY A 99 -12.69 -3.54 -6.09
C GLY A 99 -14.13 -3.15 -5.73
N LYS A 100 -14.56 -3.47 -4.51
CA LYS A 100 -15.86 -3.04 -3.97
C LYS A 100 -15.92 -1.54 -3.71
N HIS A 101 -14.89 -0.93 -3.11
CA HIS A 101 -14.89 0.51 -2.83
C HIS A 101 -14.87 1.36 -4.11
N VAL A 102 -14.15 0.92 -5.15
CA VAL A 102 -14.15 1.55 -6.48
C VAL A 102 -15.55 1.47 -7.09
N TYR A 103 -16.20 0.31 -7.02
CA TYR A 103 -17.59 0.14 -7.47
C TYR A 103 -18.56 1.08 -6.71
N ASP A 104 -18.45 1.14 -5.39
CA ASP A 104 -19.27 2.01 -4.54
C ASP A 104 -19.01 3.51 -4.81
N ALA A 105 -17.78 3.88 -5.17
CA ALA A 105 -17.42 5.25 -5.55
C ALA A 105 -18.01 5.65 -6.91
N LEU A 106 -18.08 4.71 -7.87
CA LEU A 106 -18.72 4.93 -9.17
C LEU A 106 -20.25 5.07 -9.08
N LEU A 107 -20.89 4.42 -8.11
CA LEU A 107 -22.35 4.50 -7.89
C LEU A 107 -22.81 5.74 -7.10
N LYS A 108 -21.87 6.47 -6.49
CA LYS A 108 -22.17 7.70 -5.72
C LYS A 108 -22.03 8.99 -6.55
N ASN A 109 -21.67 8.88 -7.83
CA ASN A 109 -21.67 9.94 -8.83
C ASN A 109 -22.80 9.73 -9.84
#